data_AF-A0AAF0NGH4-F1
#
_entry.id   AF-A0AAF0NGH4-F1
#
_cell.length_a   1.000
_cell.length_b   1.000
_cell.length_c   1.000
_cell.angle_alpha   90.00
_cell.angle_beta   90.00
_cell.angle_gamma   90.00
#
_symmetry.space_group_name_H-M   'P 1'
#
loop_
_entity.id
_entity.type
_entity.pdbx_description
1 polymer ?
#
loop_
_entity_poly.entity_id
_entity_poly.type
_entity_poly.pdbx_seq_one_letter_code
_entity_poly.pdbx_strand_id
1 'polypeptide(L)'
;MAFASRLQRILKDLGWSQSELARHIGVTAQSVQAWCNGVTPRKDKLDKLAKVTGYPVHFFFMNEGEYLDESTLHPGNYNQELTPQEQALLQLFRGLPESEKNKLINELKEKREHFDLLLKELLEAKNQTK
;
A
#
# COMPACT_ATOMS: atom_id res chain seq x y z
N MET A 1 -21.70 -3.01 -3.17
CA MET A 1 -20.82 -4.15 -2.79
C MET A 1 -19.35 -3.75 -3.01
N ALA A 2 -18.86 -2.69 -2.36
CA ALA A 2 -17.54 -2.12 -2.63
C ALA A 2 -16.36 -3.08 -2.40
N PHE A 3 -16.52 -4.03 -1.47
CA PHE A 3 -15.49 -5.02 -1.15
C PHE A 3 -15.16 -5.98 -2.30
N ALA A 4 -16.19 -6.58 -2.89
CA ALA A 4 -16.04 -7.56 -3.95
C ALA A 4 -15.40 -6.95 -5.21
N SER A 5 -15.90 -5.79 -5.64
CA SER A 5 -15.40 -5.11 -6.85
C SER A 5 -13.95 -4.64 -6.68
N ARG A 6 -13.58 -4.16 -5.48
CA ARG A 6 -12.19 -3.79 -5.18
C ARG A 6 -11.25 -4.98 -5.10
N LEU A 7 -11.67 -6.07 -4.46
CA LEU A 7 -10.86 -7.28 -4.41
C LEU A 7 -10.58 -7.81 -5.82
N GLN A 8 -11.60 -7.83 -6.69
CA GLN A 8 -11.45 -8.23 -8.09
C GLN A 8 -10.53 -7.29 -8.88
N ARG A 9 -10.60 -5.98 -8.61
CA ARG A 9 -9.68 -5.01 -9.22
C ARG A 9 -8.23 -5.24 -8.79
N ILE A 10 -7.99 -5.41 -7.48
CA ILE A 10 -6.63 -5.71 -6.96
C ILE A 10 -6.08 -6.98 -7.59
N LEU A 11 -6.89 -8.04 -7.69
CA LEU A 11 -6.46 -9.28 -8.34
C LEU A 11 -6.07 -9.05 -9.81
N LYS A 12 -6.82 -8.22 -10.53
CA LYS A 12 -6.50 -7.85 -11.91
C LYS A 12 -5.21 -7.01 -12.00
N ASP A 13 -5.04 -6.04 -11.11
CA ASP A 13 -3.88 -5.14 -11.09
C ASP A 13 -2.59 -5.91 -10.71
N LEU A 14 -2.68 -6.88 -9.81
CA LEU A 14 -1.58 -7.78 -9.44
C LEU A 14 -1.38 -8.95 -10.43
N GLY A 15 -2.30 -9.16 -11.37
CA GLY A 15 -2.29 -10.28 -12.30
C GLY A 15 -2.52 -11.65 -11.64
N TRP A 16 -3.19 -11.68 -10.48
CA TRP A 16 -3.43 -12.91 -9.71
C TRP A 16 -4.81 -13.52 -9.98
N SER A 17 -4.85 -14.84 -10.04
CA SER A 17 -6.07 -15.62 -9.99
C SER A 17 -6.60 -15.78 -8.56
N GLN A 18 -7.88 -16.10 -8.42
CA GLN A 18 -8.50 -16.37 -7.11
C GLN A 18 -7.82 -17.55 -6.38
N SER A 19 -7.34 -18.54 -7.13
CA SER A 19 -6.61 -19.69 -6.60
C SER A 19 -5.22 -19.30 -6.08
N GLU A 20 -4.52 -18.39 -6.75
CA GLU A 20 -3.23 -17.86 -6.28
C GLU A 20 -3.41 -17.06 -4.99
N LEU A 21 -4.40 -16.17 -4.94
CA LEU A 21 -4.72 -15.45 -3.71
C LEU A 21 -5.07 -16.39 -2.54
N ALA A 22 -5.85 -17.44 -2.83
CA ALA A 22 -6.18 -18.46 -1.84
C ALA A 22 -4.93 -19.14 -1.28
N ARG A 23 -3.96 -19.46 -2.15
CA ARG A 23 -2.67 -20.03 -1.76
C ARG A 23 -1.82 -19.06 -0.92
N HIS A 24 -1.78 -17.78 -1.27
CA HIS A 24 -1.03 -16.77 -0.52
C HIS A 24 -1.60 -16.51 0.88
N ILE A 25 -2.92 -16.55 1.04
CA ILE A 25 -3.59 -16.32 2.33
C ILE A 25 -3.67 -17.60 3.18
N GLY A 26 -3.59 -18.77 2.53
CA GLY A 26 -3.81 -20.07 3.15
C GLY A 26 -5.29 -20.34 3.41
N VAL A 27 -6.14 -20.08 2.42
CA VAL A 27 -7.58 -20.39 2.42
C VAL A 27 -7.96 -21.22 1.19
N THR A 28 -9.20 -21.70 1.14
CA THR A 28 -9.71 -22.40 -0.05
C THR A 28 -10.09 -21.42 -1.14
N ALA A 29 -9.98 -21.83 -2.42
CA ALA A 29 -10.43 -21.03 -3.56
C ALA A 29 -11.93 -20.64 -3.46
N GLN A 30 -12.76 -21.53 -2.87
CA GLN A 30 -14.17 -21.25 -2.60
C GLN A 30 -14.37 -20.06 -1.63
N SER A 31 -13.48 -19.90 -0.65
CA SER A 31 -13.53 -18.76 0.28
C SER A 31 -13.29 -17.45 -0.48
N VAL A 32 -12.28 -17.42 -1.35
CA VAL A 32 -11.97 -16.25 -2.18
C VAL A 32 -13.09 -15.96 -3.16
N GLN A 33 -13.69 -16.99 -3.76
CA GLN A 33 -14.85 -16.83 -4.63
C GLN A 33 -16.05 -16.22 -3.90
N ALA A 34 -16.34 -16.66 -2.67
CA ALA A 34 -17.38 -16.06 -1.84
C ALA A 34 -17.11 -14.58 -1.57
N TRP A 35 -15.84 -14.22 -1.34
CA TRP A 35 -15.41 -12.83 -1.15
C TRP A 35 -15.63 -11.97 -2.40
N CYS A 36 -15.27 -12.49 -3.57
CA CYS A 36 -15.54 -11.87 -4.87
C CYS A 36 -17.04 -11.74 -5.19
N ASN A 37 -17.90 -12.48 -4.48
CA ASN A 37 -19.36 -12.43 -4.65
C ASN A 37 -20.05 -11.56 -3.58
N GLY A 38 -19.29 -10.89 -2.70
CA GLY A 38 -19.83 -9.94 -1.73
C GLY A 38 -19.87 -10.43 -0.28
N VAL A 39 -19.31 -11.60 0.02
CA VAL A 39 -19.15 -12.07 1.40
C VAL A 39 -17.92 -11.42 2.05
N THR A 40 -18.11 -10.65 3.12
CA THR A 40 -16.97 -10.04 3.81
C THR A 40 -16.17 -11.09 4.60
N PRO A 41 -14.83 -11.16 4.43
CA PRO A 41 -13.98 -12.04 5.22
C PRO A 41 -13.99 -11.67 6.71
N ARG A 42 -13.66 -12.65 7.56
CA ARG A 42 -13.39 -12.39 8.99
C ARG A 42 -12.13 -11.56 9.17
N LYS A 43 -12.02 -10.89 10.33
CA LYS A 43 -10.90 -9.99 10.67
C LYS A 43 -9.52 -10.63 10.46
N ASP A 44 -9.35 -11.89 10.88
CA ASP A 44 -8.10 -12.64 10.70
C ASP A 44 -7.69 -12.82 9.24
N LYS A 45 -8.67 -12.89 8.32
CA LYS A 45 -8.43 -13.01 6.88
C LYS A 45 -8.24 -11.65 6.22
N LEU A 46 -8.89 -10.61 6.72
CA LEU A 46 -8.68 -9.23 6.28
C LEU A 46 -7.26 -8.75 6.56
N ASP A 47 -6.71 -9.04 7.75
CA ASP A 47 -5.33 -8.71 8.08
C ASP A 47 -4.33 -9.43 7.15
N LYS A 48 -4.63 -10.68 6.79
CA LYS A 48 -3.82 -11.45 5.83
C LYS A 48 -3.95 -10.92 4.41
N LEU A 49 -5.16 -10.56 3.98
CA LEU A 49 -5.41 -9.91 2.69
C LEU A 49 -4.56 -8.66 2.58
N ALA A 50 -4.61 -7.78 3.58
CA ALA A 50 -3.85 -6.54 3.56
C ALA A 50 -2.33 -6.77 3.48
N LYS A 51 -1.81 -7.76 4.22
CA LYS A 51 -0.39 -8.13 4.17
C LYS A 51 0.04 -8.70 2.82
N VAL A 52 -0.81 -9.51 2.21
CA VAL A 52 -0.49 -10.21 0.96
C VAL A 52 -0.63 -9.28 -0.25
N THR A 53 -1.68 -8.44 -0.27
CA THR A 53 -1.93 -7.54 -1.39
C THR A 53 -1.17 -6.23 -1.28
N GLY A 54 -0.65 -5.88 -0.10
CA GLY A 54 0.00 -4.60 0.16
C GLY A 54 -0.97 -3.43 0.35
N TYR A 55 -2.28 -3.67 0.31
CA TYR A 55 -3.30 -2.63 0.50
C TYR A 55 -3.86 -2.64 1.92
N PRO A 56 -4.13 -1.48 2.54
CA PRO A 56 -4.70 -1.44 3.87
C PRO A 56 -6.13 -1.98 3.90
N VAL A 57 -6.56 -2.56 5.03
CA VAL A 57 -7.89 -3.18 5.18
C VAL A 57 -9.02 -2.21 4.81
N HIS A 58 -8.91 -0.93 5.17
CA HIS A 58 -9.93 0.08 4.87
C HIS A 58 -10.12 0.29 3.35
N PHE A 59 -9.10 0.06 2.54
CA PHE A 59 -9.18 0.24 1.09
C PHE A 59 -10.27 -0.61 0.49
N PHE A 60 -10.40 -1.86 0.95
CA PHE A 60 -11.42 -2.77 0.46
C PHE A 60 -12.84 -2.29 0.76
N PHE A 61 -13.04 -1.34 1.67
CA PHE A 61 -14.36 -0.82 2.03
C PHE A 61 -14.64 0.59 1.50
N MET A 62 -13.70 1.22 0.80
CA MET A 62 -13.87 2.55 0.21
C MET A 62 -14.90 2.55 -0.94
N ASN A 63 -15.56 3.68 -1.21
CA ASN A 63 -16.58 3.78 -2.26
C ASN A 63 -15.97 3.83 -3.66
N GLU A 64 -16.67 3.31 -4.68
CA GLU A 64 -16.20 3.37 -6.08
C GLU A 64 -16.07 4.84 -6.53
N GLY A 65 -14.82 5.32 -6.64
CA GLY A 65 -14.50 6.74 -6.87
C GLY A 65 -13.45 7.27 -5.88
N GLU A 66 -13.31 6.64 -4.72
CA GLU A 66 -12.19 6.87 -3.80
C GLU A 66 -10.99 6.03 -4.24
N TYR A 67 -9.92 6.72 -4.63
CA TYR A 67 -8.64 6.10 -4.95
C TYR A 67 -7.71 6.22 -3.73
N LEU A 68 -6.83 5.23 -3.54
CA LEU A 68 -5.64 5.47 -2.74
C LEU A 68 -4.89 6.61 -3.44
N ASP A 69 -4.77 7.76 -2.78
CA ASP A 69 -3.80 8.78 -3.18
C ASP A 69 -2.42 8.11 -3.19
N GLU A 70 -1.54 8.39 -4.15
CA GLU A 70 -0.20 7.75 -4.25
C GLU A 70 0.61 7.94 -2.94
N SER A 71 0.27 8.95 -2.14
CA SER A 71 0.70 9.17 -0.75
C SER A 71 0.49 7.96 0.19
N THR A 72 -0.54 7.14 -0.05
CA THR A 72 -0.98 6.02 0.81
C THR A 72 -0.41 4.66 0.43
N LEU A 73 0.25 4.55 -0.74
CA LEU A 73 1.00 3.35 -1.15
C LEU A 73 2.42 3.30 -0.56
N HIS A 74 2.84 4.37 0.13
CA HIS A 74 4.10 4.39 0.85
C HIS A 74 3.96 3.57 2.14
N PRO A 75 4.97 2.77 2.53
CA PRO A 75 5.01 2.06 3.80
C PRO A 75 5.25 3.05 4.96
N GLY A 76 4.27 3.94 5.18
CA GLY A 76 4.20 4.96 6.20
C GLY A 76 2.72 5.20 6.50
N ASN A 77 2.13 4.26 7.24
CA ASN A 77 0.72 4.27 7.62
C ASN A 77 0.33 5.59 8.31
N TYR A 78 -0.70 6.27 7.80
CA TYR A 78 -1.44 7.31 8.54
C TYR A 78 -2.29 6.77 9.70
N ASN A 79 -2.19 5.48 10.01
CA ASN A 79 -2.80 4.82 11.18
C ASN A 79 -1.77 4.15 12.12
N GLN A 80 -0.46 4.34 11.88
CA GLN A 80 0.54 4.00 12.89
C GLN A 80 0.76 5.22 13.78
N GLU A 81 0.84 5.00 15.09
CA GLU A 81 1.36 6.01 16.00
C GLU A 81 2.68 6.53 15.42
N LEU A 82 2.77 7.85 15.24
CA LEU A 82 3.98 8.50 14.71
C LEU A 82 5.17 7.99 15.52
N THR A 83 6.15 7.43 14.82
CA THR A 83 7.40 7.02 15.45
C THR A 83 8.05 8.24 16.13
N PRO A 84 8.87 8.06 17.17
CA PRO A 84 9.56 9.18 17.82
C PRO A 84 10.33 10.08 16.84
N GLN A 85 10.85 9.49 15.76
CA GLN A 85 11.55 10.21 14.70
C GLN A 85 10.61 11.08 13.84
N GLU A 86 9.44 10.57 13.47
CA GLU A 86 8.43 11.34 12.71
C GLU A 86 7.83 12.46 13.56
N GLN A 87 7.60 12.22 14.85
CA GLN A 87 7.17 13.26 15.79
C GLN A 87 8.21 14.37 15.90
N ALA A 88 9.49 14.02 16.04
CA ALA A 88 10.58 14.99 16.08
C ALA A 88 10.67 15.79 14.77
N LEU A 89 10.56 15.13 13.61
CA LEU A 89 10.55 15.79 12.30
C LEU A 89 9.39 16.79 12.20
N LEU A 90 8.17 16.40 12.59
CA LEU A 90 7.01 17.28 12.57
C LEU A 90 7.14 18.46 13.53
N GLN A 91 7.72 18.26 14.71
CA GLN A 91 8.00 19.35 15.65
C GLN A 91 8.98 20.36 15.07
N LEU A 92 10.10 19.89 14.52
CA LEU A 92 11.08 20.75 13.85
C LEU A 92 10.46 21.47 12.66
N PHE A 93 9.72 20.75 11.82
CA PHE A 93 9.09 21.29 10.62
C PHE A 93 8.07 22.40 10.93
N ARG A 94 7.27 22.24 12.00
CA ARG A 94 6.31 23.28 12.44
C ARG A 94 7.01 24.55 12.94
N GLY A 95 8.22 24.44 13.46
CA GLY A 95 9.03 25.57 13.92
C GLY A 95 9.78 26.32 12.81
N LEU A 96 9.82 25.79 11.59
CA LEU A 96 10.52 26.42 10.48
C LEU A 96 9.67 27.52 9.79
N PRO A 97 10.32 28.55 9.21
CA PRO A 97 9.64 29.49 8.32
C PRO A 97 9.25 28.81 7.00
N GLU A 98 8.23 29.35 6.34
CA GLU A 98 7.63 28.74 5.15
C GLU A 98 8.63 28.54 3.99
N SER A 99 9.62 29.43 3.87
CA SER A 99 10.71 29.31 2.91
C SER A 99 11.57 28.08 3.12
N GLU A 100 11.89 27.76 4.38
CA GLU A 100 12.72 26.61 4.75
C GLU A 100 11.92 25.30 4.69
N LYS A 101 10.63 25.33 5.05
CA LYS A 101 9.73 24.19 4.85
C LYS A 101 9.70 23.77 3.39
N ASN A 102 9.52 24.72 2.47
CA ASN A 102 9.46 24.45 1.04
C ASN A 102 10.77 23.86 0.50
N LYS A 103 11.91 24.39 0.95
CA LYS A 103 13.24 23.83 0.61
C LYS A 103 13.37 22.39 1.10
N LEU A 104 13.05 22.13 2.36
CA LEU A 104 13.16 20.79 2.94
C LEU A 104 12.26 19.77 2.23
N ILE A 105 11.02 20.17 1.90
CA ILE A 105 10.10 19.31 1.14
C ILE A 105 10.66 18.97 -0.24
N ASN A 106 11.25 19.94 -0.94
CA ASN A 106 11.88 19.68 -2.23
C ASN A 106 13.09 18.74 -2.10
N GLU A 107 13.96 18.97 -1.11
CA GLU A 107 15.12 18.11 -0.88
C GLU A 107 14.71 16.65 -0.57
N LEU A 108 13.66 16.47 0.25
CA LEU A 108 13.11 15.14 0.56
C LEU A 108 12.50 14.47 -0.68
N LYS A 109 11.83 15.24 -1.55
CA LYS A 109 11.29 14.72 -2.82
C LYS A 109 12.40 14.25 -3.75
N GLU A 110 13.43 15.07 -3.95
CA GLU A 110 14.58 14.74 -4.80
C GLU A 110 15.30 13.49 -4.29
N LYS A 111 15.52 13.39 -2.98
CA LYS A 111 16.10 12.19 -2.37
C LYS A 111 15.23 10.96 -2.61
N ARG A 112 13.91 11.07 -2.45
CA ARG A 112 12.99 9.95 -2.69
C ARG A 112 13.08 9.47 -4.14
N GLU A 113 12.96 10.39 -5.11
CA GLU A 113 13.06 10.05 -6.53
C GLU A 113 14.41 9.41 -6.88
N HIS A 114 15.51 9.93 -6.33
CA HIS A 114 16.84 9.35 -6.51
C HIS A 114 16.90 7.90 -5.99
N PHE A 115 16.35 7.62 -4.81
CA PHE A 115 16.32 6.26 -4.26
C PHE A 115 15.42 5.32 -5.07
N ASP A 116 14.28 5.80 -5.55
CA ASP A 116 13.36 5.01 -6.39
C ASP A 116 14.02 4.61 -7.72
N LEU A 117 14.75 5.55 -8.34
CA LEU A 117 15.53 5.28 -9.55
C LEU A 117 16.66 4.27 -9.29
N LEU A 118 17.40 4.44 -8.19
CA LEU A 118 18.49 3.55 -7.81
C LEU A 118 17.98 2.12 -7.50
N LEU A 119 16.83 2.00 -6.83
CA LEU A 119 16.16 0.72 -6.59
C LEU A 119 15.76 0.04 -7.90
N LYS A 120 15.21 0.81 -8.85
CA LYS A 120 14.82 0.30 -10.16
C LYS A 120 16.03 -0.21 -10.94
N GLU A 121 17.13 0.55 -10.97
CA GLU A 121 18.37 0.12 -11.62
C GLU A 121 18.97 -1.15 -10.99
N LEU A 122 18.96 -1.26 -9.65
CA LEU A 122 19.44 -2.46 -8.95
C LEU A 122 18.56 -3.69 -9.21
N LEU A 123 17.24 -3.51 -9.31
CA LEU A 123 16.31 -4.58 -9.65
C LEU A 123 16.50 -5.05 -11.10
N GLU A 124 16.71 -4.13 -12.03
CA GLU A 124 16.99 -4.44 -13.43
C GLU A 124 18.33 -5.17 -13.58
N ALA A 125 19.39 -4.72 -12.91
CA ALA A 125 20.69 -5.38 -12.91
C ALA A 125 20.64 -6.81 -12.32
N LYS A 126 19.85 -7.02 -11.26
CA LYS A 126 19.67 -8.33 -10.65
C LYS A 126 18.88 -9.30 -11.54
N ASN A 127 17.95 -8.79 -12.35
CA ASN A 127 17.18 -9.60 -13.30
C ASN A 127 17.96 -9.95 -14.59
N GLN A 128 19.02 -9.21 -14.91
CA GLN A 128 19.93 -9.51 -16.03
C GLN A 128 21.04 -10.52 -15.68
N THR A 129 21.23 -10.84 -14.40
CA THR A 129 22.27 -11.78 -13.93
C THR A 129 21.71 -13.21 -13.77
N LYS A 130 20.71 -13.61 -14.56
CA LYS A 130 20.06 -14.93 -14.48
C LYS A 130 19.90 -15.60 -15.83
#